data_AF-A0A2Z2LGD2-F1
#
_entry.id   AF-A0A2Z2LGD2-F1
#
_cell.length_a   1.000
_cell.length_b   1.000
_cell.length_c   1.000
_cell.angle_alpha   90.00
_cell.angle_beta   90.00
_cell.angle_gamma   90.00
#
_symmetry.space_group_name_H-M   'P 1'
#
loop_
_entity.id
_entity.type
_entity.pdbx_description
1 polymer ?
#
loop_
_entity_poly.entity_id
_entity_poly.type
_entity_poly.pdbx_seq_one_letter_code
_entity_poly.pdbx_strand_id
1 'polypeptide(L)'
;MKKVAKVILSVLTVALLLALCLVIGAMSAATVHIHLLCSLILYSFGWCVTLTKNAIAWAKDNIGFAHNKEVVFRIEPDSPNGIKLSDIADGQCSEYNGVNLQGVLQYAICNNGTGARAFPNNTPMCFVSSGRHFLGCGNIIYPVQPPIKRPARLSLYWKKFKLADYTWPQDGDNPADDGDAIREIVLKTNFAVTGPRTNDVRLQYKDNRGSNISRVRLIAPSVVLSKTGDMTPIRVALLSPYVVRDDSKSVFLRRYIALARVYGGEDGRRVAHGFQKDIRANMQQFTHICAYERGALSQVDATFMRVSMDTLRAAANRFSKCSVAELERHSRHVLLLLGLSQSEDEMFKPLTEASKVWLMSEFIHLQSFQDAVISAAMASMASSVDGGVVSREDILKGMPYLCKQIPGLCEAVYAIVRAAKYGNSVCEEGNLSNIALYSMANMLYRYGVQLPSMDEDSAFEGMNDRARRDFDTFVEQILRACRLLPHSGDTSSMCGTAWQVLRDGRCSNVIACLVAYRVSSLLGFSGKSVNDLCIPAASDEFIIDHIKANSAPRSCAPERWIELELADKQELEISSDTSTKVYEFPGFVYPPASDTSLDSSEVAAVRAESRTTRLATGAVSM
;
A
#
# COMPACT_ATOMS: atom_id res chain seq x y z
N MET A 1 78.44 69.11 -4.76
CA MET A 1 77.12 69.14 -4.08
C MET A 1 76.03 68.26 -4.73
N LYS A 2 75.89 68.16 -6.06
CA LYS A 2 74.81 67.35 -6.71
C LYS A 2 74.87 65.82 -6.49
N LYS A 3 76.06 65.22 -6.33
CA LYS A 3 76.20 63.75 -6.11
C LYS A 3 75.82 63.31 -4.69
N VAL A 4 76.14 64.10 -3.68
CA VAL A 4 75.83 63.80 -2.26
C VAL A 4 74.34 63.85 -1.98
N ALA A 5 73.64 64.87 -2.51
CA ALA A 5 72.18 64.98 -2.39
C ALA A 5 71.43 63.81 -3.07
N LYS A 6 71.95 63.28 -4.19
CA LYS A 6 71.34 62.15 -4.90
C LYS A 6 71.51 60.83 -4.14
N VAL A 7 72.65 60.65 -3.48
CA VAL A 7 72.90 59.48 -2.61
C VAL A 7 72.05 59.56 -1.35
N ILE A 8 71.93 60.72 -0.71
CA ILE A 8 71.07 60.90 0.47
C ILE A 8 69.59 60.66 0.11
N LEU A 9 69.12 61.21 -1.03
CA LEU A 9 67.75 60.99 -1.49
C LEU A 9 67.47 59.51 -1.82
N SER A 10 68.45 58.82 -2.42
CA SER A 10 68.40 57.38 -2.70
C SER A 10 68.35 56.54 -1.43
N VAL A 11 69.15 56.85 -0.42
CA VAL A 11 69.15 56.14 0.86
C VAL A 11 67.83 56.37 1.60
N LEU A 12 67.31 57.60 1.59
CA LEU A 12 66.02 57.95 2.18
C LEU A 12 64.85 57.25 1.47
N THR A 13 64.86 57.17 0.14
CA THR A 13 63.80 56.45 -0.60
C THR A 13 63.82 54.95 -0.35
N VAL A 14 65.01 54.33 -0.29
CA VAL A 14 65.14 52.91 0.04
C VAL A 14 64.71 52.64 1.49
N ALA A 15 65.09 53.48 2.44
CA ALA A 15 64.64 53.37 3.83
C ALA A 15 63.12 53.53 3.96
N LEU A 16 62.52 54.46 3.22
CA LEU A 16 61.07 54.67 3.20
C LEU A 16 60.32 53.48 2.57
N LEU A 17 60.86 52.91 1.49
CA LEU A 17 60.32 51.71 0.85
C LEU A 17 60.41 50.47 1.76
N LEU A 18 61.50 50.31 2.49
CA LEU A 18 61.65 49.23 3.47
C LEU A 18 60.69 49.40 4.66
N ALA A 19 60.50 50.63 5.15
CA ALA A 19 59.51 50.93 6.18
C ALA A 19 58.07 50.66 5.69
N LEU A 20 57.75 51.05 4.46
CA LEU A 20 56.45 50.75 3.83
C LEU A 20 56.24 49.24 3.64
N CYS A 21 57.27 48.50 3.22
CA CYS A 21 57.19 47.03 3.10
C CYS A 21 56.99 46.36 4.46
N LEU A 22 57.61 46.86 5.53
CA LEU A 22 57.40 46.36 6.89
C LEU A 22 56.00 46.65 7.41
N VAL A 23 55.46 47.86 7.14
CA VAL A 23 54.09 48.24 7.54
C VAL A 23 53.06 47.42 6.75
N ILE A 24 53.23 47.26 5.43
CA ILE A 24 52.35 46.43 4.60
C ILE A 24 52.48 44.95 5.00
N GLY A 25 53.69 44.46 5.28
CA GLY A 25 53.94 43.12 5.76
C GLY A 25 53.25 42.83 7.10
N ALA A 26 53.38 43.73 8.07
CA ALA A 26 52.71 43.62 9.38
C ALA A 26 51.18 43.72 9.27
N MET A 27 50.68 44.65 8.44
CA MET A 27 49.24 44.77 8.15
C MET A 27 48.69 43.51 7.47
N SER A 28 49.43 42.93 6.52
CA SER A 28 49.05 41.68 5.85
C SER A 28 49.08 40.47 6.79
N ALA A 29 50.07 40.37 7.67
CA ALA A 29 50.15 39.30 8.66
C ALA A 29 48.98 39.37 9.65
N ALA A 30 48.61 40.57 10.10
CA ALA A 30 47.47 40.78 10.99
C ALA A 30 46.13 40.52 10.30
N THR A 31 45.90 41.04 9.09
CA THR A 31 44.64 40.85 8.37
C THR A 31 44.45 39.41 7.90
N VAL A 32 45.51 38.72 7.47
CA VAL A 32 45.45 37.29 7.11
C VAL A 32 45.05 36.44 8.31
N HIS A 33 45.59 36.69 9.50
CA HIS A 33 45.19 35.95 10.71
C HIS A 33 43.74 36.24 11.14
N ILE A 34 43.27 37.48 11.01
CA ILE A 34 41.87 37.83 11.28
C ILE A 34 40.95 37.16 10.26
N HIS A 35 41.29 37.19 8.97
CA HIS A 35 40.54 36.48 7.94
C HIS A 35 40.53 34.96 8.17
N LEU A 36 41.66 34.38 8.56
CA LEU A 36 41.76 32.95 8.90
C LEU A 36 40.86 32.59 10.09
N LEU A 37 40.86 33.40 11.15
CA LEU A 37 39.99 33.24 12.31
C LEU A 37 38.51 33.38 11.96
N CYS A 38 38.14 34.39 11.17
CA CYS A 38 36.76 34.55 10.70
C CYS A 38 36.32 33.36 9.82
N SER A 39 37.19 32.88 8.93
CA SER A 39 36.93 31.69 8.12
C SER A 39 36.81 30.42 8.97
N LEU A 40 37.63 30.25 10.00
CA LEU A 40 37.52 29.16 10.98
C LEU A 40 36.22 29.22 11.80
N ILE A 41 35.77 30.41 12.19
CA ILE A 41 34.50 30.62 12.91
C ILE A 41 33.31 30.30 12.00
N LEU A 42 33.31 30.80 10.76
CA LEU A 42 32.27 30.48 9.78
C LEU A 42 32.26 28.98 9.43
N TYR A 43 33.44 28.37 9.32
CA TYR A 43 33.61 26.94 9.08
C TYR A 43 33.09 26.09 10.24
N SER A 44 33.47 26.42 11.48
CA SER A 44 32.98 25.73 12.67
C SER A 44 31.48 25.92 12.87
N PHE A 45 30.93 27.10 12.55
CA PHE A 45 29.49 27.32 12.52
C PHE A 45 28.80 26.46 11.46
N GLY A 46 29.32 26.40 10.24
CA GLY A 46 28.83 25.52 9.17
C GLY A 46 28.89 24.03 9.54
N TRP A 47 29.95 23.62 10.22
CA TRP A 47 30.12 22.27 10.76
C TRP A 47 29.08 21.97 11.84
N CYS A 48 28.86 22.88 12.79
CA CYS A 48 27.85 22.75 13.85
C CYS A 48 26.42 22.66 13.27
N VAL A 49 26.07 23.51 12.29
CA VAL A 49 24.76 23.44 11.60
C VAL A 49 24.59 22.08 10.90
N THR A 50 25.66 21.58 10.29
CA THR A 50 25.65 20.29 9.58
C THR A 50 25.52 19.11 10.54
N LEU A 51 26.31 19.08 11.62
CA LEU A 51 26.19 18.09 12.68
C LEU A 51 24.79 18.10 13.31
N THR A 52 24.22 19.28 13.54
CA THR A 52 22.86 19.42 14.11
C THR A 52 21.82 18.85 13.15
N LYS A 53 21.91 19.17 11.84
CA LYS A 53 21.02 18.59 10.82
C LYS A 53 21.17 17.07 10.69
N ASN A 54 22.39 16.56 10.79
CA ASN A 54 22.67 15.12 10.79
C ASN A 54 22.14 14.44 12.04
N ALA A 55 22.31 15.05 13.22
CA ALA A 55 21.76 14.57 14.47
C ALA A 55 20.22 14.59 14.44
N ILE A 56 19.60 15.62 13.85
CA ILE A 56 18.15 15.68 13.64
C ILE A 56 17.69 14.60 12.65
N ALA A 57 18.41 14.36 11.56
CA ALA A 57 18.07 13.30 10.59
C ALA A 57 18.22 11.91 11.23
N TRP A 58 19.35 11.65 11.88
CA TRP A 58 19.61 10.43 12.63
C TRP A 58 18.58 10.21 13.75
N ALA A 59 18.21 11.26 14.47
CA ALA A 59 17.15 11.21 15.47
C ALA A 59 15.79 10.92 14.82
N LYS A 60 15.48 11.50 13.66
CA LYS A 60 14.25 11.19 12.94
C LYS A 60 14.17 9.71 12.54
N ASP A 61 15.27 9.16 12.07
CA ASP A 61 15.34 7.78 11.58
C ASP A 61 15.37 6.75 12.72
N ASN A 62 16.01 7.07 13.86
CA ASN A 62 16.14 6.13 14.98
C ASN A 62 15.10 6.30 16.10
N ILE A 63 14.54 7.49 16.27
CA ILE A 63 13.54 7.81 17.32
C ILE A 63 12.10 7.66 16.77
N GLY A 64 11.95 7.44 15.45
CA GLY A 64 10.66 7.11 14.83
C GLY A 64 9.80 8.32 14.46
N PHE A 65 10.41 9.48 14.22
CA PHE A 65 9.66 10.65 13.73
C PHE A 65 9.25 10.49 12.26
N ALA A 66 8.03 10.95 11.95
CA ALA A 66 7.51 10.90 10.59
C ALA A 66 8.34 11.75 9.63
N HIS A 67 8.71 11.19 8.49
CA HIS A 67 9.41 11.89 7.43
C HIS A 67 9.03 11.34 6.06
N ASN A 68 9.26 12.13 5.01
CA ASN A 68 8.98 11.70 3.64
C ASN A 68 9.99 10.63 3.21
N LYS A 69 9.47 9.52 2.67
CA LYS A 69 10.27 8.40 2.21
C LYS A 69 11.09 8.82 0.99
N GLU A 70 12.39 8.64 1.10
CA GLU A 70 13.36 8.80 0.03
C GLU A 70 14.00 7.41 -0.21
N VAL A 71 14.13 6.99 -1.48
CA VAL A 71 14.76 5.72 -1.88
C VAL A 71 16.04 6.01 -2.64
N VAL A 72 17.13 5.35 -2.26
CA VAL A 72 18.46 5.59 -2.86
C VAL A 72 18.91 4.35 -3.63
N PHE A 73 19.26 4.57 -4.89
CA PHE A 73 19.95 3.61 -5.74
C PHE A 73 21.35 4.13 -6.02
N ARG A 74 22.38 3.29 -5.89
CA ARG A 74 23.73 3.64 -6.37
C ARG A 74 23.89 3.18 -7.80
N ILE A 75 24.39 4.05 -8.68
CA ILE A 75 24.69 3.69 -10.07
C ILE A 75 25.98 2.85 -10.06
N GLU A 76 25.98 1.78 -10.85
CA GLU A 76 27.18 0.95 -11.00
C GLU A 76 28.30 1.76 -11.67
N PRO A 77 29.55 1.65 -11.19
CA PRO A 77 30.66 2.49 -11.63
C PRO A 77 31.08 2.24 -13.09
N ASP A 78 30.69 1.11 -13.67
CA ASP A 78 31.01 0.73 -15.05
C ASP A 78 30.12 1.44 -16.09
N SER A 79 28.99 2.03 -15.68
CA SER A 79 28.10 2.79 -16.55
C SER A 79 27.51 4.02 -15.84
N PRO A 80 28.35 5.00 -15.43
CA PRO A 80 27.96 6.14 -14.60
C PRO A 80 27.01 7.13 -15.31
N ASN A 81 27.01 7.13 -16.64
CA ASN A 81 26.12 7.95 -17.48
C ASN A 81 24.81 7.22 -17.83
N GLY A 82 24.68 5.94 -17.49
CA GLY A 82 23.59 5.07 -17.93
C GLY A 82 23.61 4.81 -19.43
N ILE A 83 22.62 4.05 -19.91
CA ILE A 83 22.47 3.61 -21.29
C ILE A 83 21.23 4.29 -21.88
N LYS A 84 21.37 4.96 -23.03
CA LYS A 84 20.22 5.64 -23.65
C LYS A 84 19.26 4.64 -24.27
N LEU A 85 17.96 4.93 -24.18
CA LEU A 85 16.92 4.10 -24.78
C LEU A 85 16.97 4.09 -26.31
N SER A 86 17.50 5.16 -26.94
CA SER A 86 17.79 5.19 -28.38
C SER A 86 18.81 4.12 -28.76
N ASP A 87 19.89 4.02 -28.00
CA ASP A 87 21.03 3.15 -28.32
C ASP A 87 20.63 1.68 -28.19
N ILE A 88 19.73 1.37 -27.25
CA ILE A 88 19.11 0.04 -27.13
C ILE A 88 18.17 -0.23 -28.32
N ALA A 89 17.36 0.74 -28.71
CA ALA A 89 16.38 0.59 -29.81
C ALA A 89 17.04 0.43 -31.17
N ASP A 90 18.15 1.13 -31.40
CA ASP A 90 18.94 1.10 -32.64
C ASP A 90 19.93 -0.08 -32.66
N GLY A 91 19.97 -0.90 -31.60
CA GLY A 91 20.83 -2.07 -31.48
C GLY A 91 22.31 -1.75 -31.22
N GLN A 92 22.64 -0.49 -30.95
CA GLN A 92 24.02 -0.05 -30.64
C GLN A 92 24.48 -0.54 -29.26
N CYS A 93 23.56 -0.66 -28.30
CA CYS A 93 23.83 -1.18 -26.96
C CYS A 93 22.67 -2.07 -26.49
N SER A 94 22.56 -3.28 -27.07
CA SER A 94 21.47 -4.21 -26.77
C SER A 94 21.66 -5.03 -25.48
N GLU A 95 22.86 -5.01 -24.92
CA GLU A 95 23.24 -5.84 -23.78
C GLU A 95 24.11 -5.06 -22.79
N TYR A 96 23.95 -5.33 -21.50
CA TYR A 96 24.85 -4.88 -20.44
C TYR A 96 25.26 -6.06 -19.56
N ASN A 97 26.56 -6.38 -19.57
CA ASN A 97 27.20 -7.43 -18.78
C ASN A 97 26.54 -8.84 -18.87
N GLY A 98 25.91 -9.23 -19.99
CA GLY A 98 25.16 -10.49 -20.10
C GLY A 98 23.64 -10.34 -20.03
N VAL A 99 23.10 -9.13 -19.78
CA VAL A 99 21.66 -8.87 -19.70
C VAL A 99 21.17 -8.19 -20.97
N ASN A 100 20.25 -8.83 -21.69
CA ASN A 100 19.57 -8.22 -22.83
C ASN A 100 18.61 -7.09 -22.37
N LEU A 101 18.85 -5.87 -22.86
CA LEU A 101 18.12 -4.66 -22.48
C LEU A 101 16.93 -4.35 -23.39
N GLN A 102 16.75 -5.04 -24.51
CA GLN A 102 15.64 -4.76 -25.44
C GLN A 102 14.26 -4.88 -24.76
N GLY A 103 14.12 -5.80 -23.81
CA GLY A 103 12.90 -5.99 -23.03
C GLY A 103 12.48 -4.78 -22.19
N VAL A 104 13.38 -3.80 -21.97
CA VAL A 104 13.08 -2.54 -21.28
C VAL A 104 12.21 -1.62 -22.13
N LEU A 105 12.42 -1.64 -23.46
CA LEU A 105 11.80 -0.70 -24.39
C LEU A 105 10.27 -0.79 -24.43
N GLN A 106 9.70 -1.93 -24.03
CA GLN A 106 8.25 -2.11 -23.92
C GLN A 106 7.60 -1.25 -22.81
N TYR A 107 8.41 -0.72 -21.88
CA TYR A 107 7.95 0.13 -20.78
C TYR A 107 8.18 1.63 -21.03
N ALA A 108 8.84 1.98 -22.14
CA ALA A 108 9.08 3.36 -22.56
C ALA A 108 7.93 3.87 -23.46
N ILE A 109 7.58 5.14 -23.30
CA ILE A 109 6.68 5.85 -24.20
C ILE A 109 7.47 6.27 -25.43
N CYS A 110 6.96 5.92 -26.61
CA CYS A 110 7.52 6.36 -27.89
C CYS A 110 6.75 7.58 -28.39
N ASN A 111 7.46 8.67 -28.69
CA ASN A 111 6.88 9.80 -29.40
C ASN A 111 6.80 9.46 -30.89
N ASN A 112 5.58 9.26 -31.41
CA ASN A 112 5.35 8.89 -32.80
C ASN A 112 5.90 9.90 -33.82
N GLY A 113 6.08 11.16 -33.45
CA GLY A 113 6.61 12.19 -34.35
C GLY A 113 8.14 12.24 -34.42
N THR A 114 8.84 11.93 -33.33
CA THR A 114 10.31 12.05 -33.24
C THR A 114 11.03 10.71 -33.10
N GLY A 115 10.30 9.60 -32.90
CA GLY A 115 10.87 8.29 -32.57
C GLY A 115 11.53 8.23 -31.18
N ALA A 116 11.56 9.34 -30.44
CA ALA A 116 12.23 9.42 -29.15
C ALA A 116 11.49 8.58 -28.10
N ARG A 117 12.25 7.78 -27.36
CA ARG A 117 11.74 6.93 -26.28
C ARG A 117 12.13 7.50 -24.93
N ALA A 118 11.17 7.56 -24.02
CA ALA A 118 11.40 7.94 -22.63
C ALA A 118 10.48 7.15 -21.68
N PHE A 119 10.97 6.82 -20.50
CA PHE A 119 10.12 6.36 -19.41
C PHE A 119 9.15 7.48 -18.99
N PRO A 120 7.96 7.12 -18.47
CA PRO A 120 7.02 8.12 -17.99
C PRO A 120 7.60 8.96 -16.87
N ASN A 121 7.40 10.27 -16.96
CA ASN A 121 7.79 11.17 -15.88
C ASN A 121 7.04 10.82 -14.58
N ASN A 122 7.71 10.99 -13.45
CA ASN A 122 7.19 10.76 -12.09
C ASN A 122 6.77 9.31 -11.75
N THR A 123 7.05 8.36 -12.63
CA THR A 123 6.78 6.92 -12.45
C THR A 123 8.12 6.17 -12.41
N PRO A 124 8.52 5.59 -11.28
CA PRO A 124 9.79 4.88 -11.22
C PRO A 124 9.70 3.56 -11.97
N MET A 125 10.67 3.30 -12.85
CA MET A 125 10.75 2.07 -13.62
C MET A 125 11.93 1.24 -13.15
N CYS A 126 11.71 0.35 -12.18
CA CYS A 126 12.73 -0.57 -11.68
C CYS A 126 12.64 -1.91 -12.41
N PHE A 127 13.78 -2.46 -12.80
CA PHE A 127 13.87 -3.74 -13.49
C PHE A 127 14.91 -4.64 -12.85
N VAL A 128 14.69 -5.94 -12.96
CA VAL A 128 15.64 -6.97 -12.52
C VAL A 128 15.82 -8.04 -13.60
N SER A 129 17.05 -8.47 -13.79
CA SER A 129 17.41 -9.67 -14.55
C SER A 129 18.64 -10.33 -13.94
N SER A 130 18.60 -11.64 -13.71
CA SER A 130 19.76 -12.42 -13.26
C SER A 130 20.51 -11.81 -12.06
N GLY A 131 19.77 -11.26 -11.08
CA GLY A 131 20.32 -10.62 -9.89
C GLY A 131 20.79 -9.16 -10.08
N ARG A 132 20.82 -8.64 -11.31
CA ARG A 132 21.14 -7.24 -11.59
C ARG A 132 19.90 -6.37 -11.60
N HIS A 133 20.07 -5.13 -11.15
CA HIS A 133 18.99 -4.16 -11.03
C HIS A 133 19.23 -2.99 -11.96
N PHE A 134 18.14 -2.45 -12.50
CA PHE A 134 18.19 -1.29 -13.38
C PHE A 134 17.10 -0.32 -12.99
N LEU A 135 17.38 0.97 -13.15
CA LEU A 135 16.43 2.05 -12.91
C LEU A 135 16.30 2.94 -14.15
N GLY A 136 15.09 2.97 -14.70
CA GLY A 136 14.73 3.85 -15.81
C GLY A 136 14.42 5.26 -15.34
N CYS A 137 15.07 6.26 -15.95
CA CYS A 137 14.90 7.67 -15.67
C CYS A 137 14.94 8.48 -16.98
N GLY A 138 13.80 9.05 -17.39
CA GLY A 138 13.71 9.79 -18.65
C GLY A 138 14.06 8.90 -19.85
N ASN A 139 15.01 9.33 -20.67
CA ASN A 139 15.48 8.56 -21.85
C ASN A 139 16.67 7.65 -21.56
N ILE A 140 17.02 7.41 -20.29
CA ILE A 140 18.20 6.63 -19.88
C ILE A 140 17.78 5.52 -18.92
N ILE A 141 18.41 4.35 -19.04
CA ILE A 141 18.37 3.28 -18.04
C ILE A 141 19.73 3.18 -17.34
N TYR A 142 19.72 3.22 -16.01
CA TYR A 142 20.92 3.11 -15.20
C TYR A 142 21.04 1.71 -14.60
N PRO A 143 22.16 1.00 -14.76
CA PRO A 143 22.46 -0.15 -13.93
C PRO A 143 22.72 0.35 -12.50
N VAL A 144 22.08 -0.30 -11.53
CA VAL A 144 22.11 0.14 -10.14
C VAL A 144 22.27 -1.03 -9.18
N GLN A 145 22.80 -0.73 -8.00
CA GLN A 145 22.73 -1.62 -6.85
C GLN A 145 21.30 -1.65 -6.27
N PRO A 146 20.91 -2.72 -5.55
CA PRO A 146 19.64 -2.76 -4.83
C PRO A 146 19.45 -1.53 -3.91
N PRO A 147 18.19 -1.16 -3.59
CA PRO A 147 17.90 -0.01 -2.74
C PRO A 147 18.71 -0.06 -1.44
N ILE A 148 19.44 1.03 -1.15
CA ILE A 148 20.27 1.09 0.04
C ILE A 148 19.37 1.30 1.26
N LYS A 149 19.53 0.48 2.30
CA LYS A 149 18.76 0.56 3.56
C LYS A 149 19.15 1.75 4.46
N ARG A 150 19.78 2.80 3.90
CA ARG A 150 20.29 3.95 4.65
C ARG A 150 19.51 5.23 4.30
N PRO A 151 19.43 6.21 5.21
CA PRO A 151 18.79 7.49 4.93
C PRO A 151 19.50 8.28 3.82
N ALA A 152 18.73 8.80 2.87
CA ALA A 152 19.24 9.58 1.73
C ALA A 152 19.94 10.89 2.15
N ARG A 153 19.55 11.48 3.28
CA ARG A 153 20.05 12.80 3.72
C ARG A 153 21.40 12.75 4.44
N LEU A 154 21.74 11.64 5.10
CA LEU A 154 22.99 11.52 5.86
C LEU A 154 24.23 11.53 4.96
N SER A 155 24.11 11.07 3.70
CA SER A 155 25.25 11.05 2.75
C SER A 155 25.55 12.42 2.12
N LEU A 156 24.52 13.23 1.86
CA LEU A 156 24.66 14.52 1.17
C LEU A 156 25.43 15.57 1.97
N TYR A 157 25.30 15.54 3.29
CA TYR A 157 25.95 16.52 4.18
C TYR A 157 27.39 16.15 4.52
N TRP A 158 27.71 14.87 4.66
CA TRP A 158 29.08 14.41 4.91
C TRP A 158 30.01 14.58 3.69
N LYS A 159 29.46 14.55 2.47
CA LYS A 159 30.27 14.47 1.23
C LYS A 159 30.45 15.79 0.46
N LYS A 160 29.75 16.87 0.86
CA LYS A 160 29.92 18.21 0.27
C LYS A 160 31.09 19.02 0.85
N PHE A 161 31.72 18.55 1.93
CA PHE A 161 32.80 19.28 2.59
C PHE A 161 34.16 18.73 2.17
N LYS A 162 34.64 19.14 0.98
CA LYS A 162 36.08 19.13 0.72
C LYS A 162 36.69 20.35 1.41
N LEU A 163 37.66 20.12 2.30
CA LEU A 163 38.42 21.16 3.00
C LEU A 163 39.22 22.07 2.04
N ALA A 164 39.38 21.67 0.77
CA ALA A 164 40.30 22.27 -0.18
C ALA A 164 39.67 23.28 -1.18
N ASP A 165 38.35 23.36 -1.32
CA ASP A 165 37.72 24.13 -2.41
C ASP A 165 37.57 25.64 -2.12
N TYR A 166 38.09 26.14 -1.00
CA TYR A 166 38.00 27.57 -0.64
C TYR A 166 39.34 28.27 -0.44
N THR A 167 40.49 27.60 -0.64
CA THR A 167 41.78 28.28 -0.50
C THR A 167 42.24 29.01 -1.75
N TRP A 168 41.66 28.82 -2.94
CA TRP A 168 41.86 29.68 -4.13
C TRP A 168 40.56 29.84 -4.93
N PRO A 169 40.33 30.98 -5.61
CA PRO A 169 39.20 31.14 -6.51
C PRO A 169 39.41 30.21 -7.70
N GLN A 170 38.79 29.04 -7.68
CA GLN A 170 38.59 28.25 -8.88
C GLN A 170 37.40 28.86 -9.63
N ASP A 171 37.61 29.21 -10.90
CA ASP A 171 36.52 29.49 -11.83
C ASP A 171 35.52 28.33 -11.75
N GLY A 172 34.30 28.68 -11.35
CA GLY A 172 33.22 27.71 -11.23
C GLY A 172 32.77 27.25 -12.61
N ASP A 173 33.42 26.22 -13.15
CA ASP A 173 32.91 25.36 -14.23
C ASP A 173 33.79 24.12 -14.54
N ASN A 174 34.63 23.65 -13.62
CA ASN A 174 35.34 22.38 -13.81
C ASN A 174 34.63 21.20 -13.10
N PRO A 175 34.06 20.22 -13.82
CA PRO A 175 33.55 19.00 -13.21
C PRO A 175 34.71 18.22 -12.57
N ALA A 176 34.44 17.60 -11.42
CA ALA A 176 35.42 16.74 -10.75
C ALA A 176 35.90 15.64 -11.72
N ASP A 177 37.20 15.32 -11.69
CA ASP A 177 37.79 14.23 -12.48
C ASP A 177 36.89 12.98 -12.49
N ASP A 178 36.41 12.63 -13.69
CA ASP A 178 35.21 11.82 -14.00
C ASP A 178 35.35 10.31 -13.67
N GLY A 179 36.50 9.86 -13.16
CA GLY A 179 36.81 8.42 -12.98
C GLY A 179 36.34 7.80 -11.66
N ASP A 180 36.33 8.58 -10.57
CA ASP A 180 36.10 8.07 -9.20
C ASP A 180 34.79 8.59 -8.57
N ALA A 181 33.94 9.30 -9.33
CA ALA A 181 32.73 9.89 -8.79
C ALA A 181 31.66 8.82 -8.49
N ILE A 182 31.19 8.77 -7.23
CA ILE A 182 30.05 7.93 -6.85
C ILE A 182 28.78 8.67 -7.25
N ARG A 183 27.94 8.04 -8.08
CA ARG A 183 26.64 8.61 -8.47
C ARG A 183 25.50 7.84 -7.82
N GLU A 184 24.55 8.56 -7.21
CA GLU A 184 23.37 7.98 -6.56
C GLU A 184 22.09 8.63 -7.11
N ILE A 185 21.10 7.81 -7.44
CA ILE A 185 19.76 8.23 -7.84
C ILE A 185 18.86 8.20 -6.59
N VAL A 186 18.27 9.33 -6.26
CA VAL A 186 17.34 9.48 -5.14
C VAL A 186 15.94 9.67 -5.68
N LEU A 187 15.07 8.70 -5.40
CA LEU A 187 13.62 8.81 -5.61
C LEU A 187 13.01 9.44 -4.36
N LYS A 188 12.46 10.65 -4.50
CA LYS A 188 11.70 11.31 -3.44
C LYS A 188 10.23 11.00 -3.63
N THR A 189 9.59 10.50 -2.59
CA THR A 189 8.17 10.15 -2.59
C THR A 189 7.39 11.09 -1.68
N ASN A 190 6.07 11.12 -1.86
CA ASN A 190 5.16 11.86 -0.98
C ASN A 190 4.74 11.06 0.26
N PHE A 191 5.20 9.81 0.43
CA PHE A 191 4.80 8.96 1.54
C PHE A 191 5.50 9.36 2.83
N ALA A 192 4.74 9.56 3.90
CA ALA A 192 5.30 9.71 5.23
C ALA A 192 5.54 8.32 5.85
N VAL A 193 6.73 8.06 6.38
CA VAL A 193 7.09 6.80 7.05
C VAL A 193 7.57 7.05 8.47
N THR A 194 7.38 6.08 9.38
CA THR A 194 7.83 6.13 10.79
C THR A 194 8.40 4.80 11.27
N GLY A 195 9.34 4.84 12.21
CA GLY A 195 9.90 3.66 12.88
C GLY A 195 11.21 3.08 12.28
N PRO A 196 11.68 1.93 12.79
CA PRO A 196 13.02 1.39 12.47
C PRO A 196 13.16 0.87 11.03
N ARG A 197 12.04 0.58 10.35
CA ARG A 197 12.00 0.11 8.95
C ARG A 197 11.68 1.21 7.94
N THR A 198 11.81 2.48 8.33
CA THR A 198 11.55 3.65 7.47
C THR A 198 12.39 3.66 6.21
N ASN A 199 13.61 3.12 6.26
CA ASN A 199 14.52 3.05 5.11
C ASN A 199 14.33 1.79 4.26
N ASP A 200 13.64 0.76 4.76
CA ASP A 200 13.42 -0.46 4.00
C ASP A 200 12.51 -0.20 2.78
N VAL A 201 12.87 -0.82 1.66
CA VAL A 201 12.05 -0.92 0.46
C VAL A 201 12.05 -2.37 0.05
N ARG A 202 10.86 -2.96 -0.04
CA ARG A 202 10.71 -4.34 -0.51
C ARG A 202 10.57 -4.31 -2.03
N LEU A 203 11.44 -5.04 -2.70
CA LEU A 203 11.32 -5.32 -4.14
C LEU A 203 10.36 -6.48 -4.31
N GLN A 204 9.22 -6.25 -4.96
CA GLN A 204 8.27 -7.31 -5.30
C GLN A 204 8.49 -7.71 -6.76
N TYR A 205 8.96 -8.93 -6.93
CA TYR A 205 9.28 -9.52 -8.23
C TYR A 205 8.05 -10.16 -8.83
N LYS A 206 7.98 -10.15 -10.16
CA LYS A 206 7.14 -11.08 -10.90
C LYS A 206 7.90 -12.40 -11.01
N ASP A 207 7.25 -13.52 -10.68
CA ASP A 207 7.81 -14.86 -10.86
C ASP A 207 8.06 -15.15 -12.34
N ASN A 208 9.21 -14.68 -12.85
CA ASN A 208 9.73 -15.02 -14.16
C ASN A 208 11.06 -15.72 -13.93
N ARG A 209 11.01 -17.04 -13.79
CA ARG A 209 12.19 -17.91 -13.91
C ARG A 209 12.69 -17.84 -15.37
N GLY A 210 13.56 -16.89 -15.69
CA GLY A 210 14.17 -16.72 -17.01
C GLY A 210 15.22 -15.61 -17.06
N SER A 211 16.04 -15.59 -18.11
CA SER A 211 17.12 -14.61 -18.37
C SER A 211 16.63 -13.21 -18.78
N ASN A 212 15.31 -13.00 -18.85
CA ASN A 212 14.71 -11.78 -19.39
C ASN A 212 14.52 -10.70 -18.32
N ILE A 213 14.80 -9.45 -18.71
CA ILE A 213 14.55 -8.27 -17.87
C ILE A 213 13.05 -8.11 -17.56
N SER A 214 12.74 -8.02 -16.27
CA SER A 214 11.37 -7.93 -15.76
C SER A 214 11.22 -6.70 -14.88
N ARG A 215 10.07 -6.00 -14.97
CA ARG A 215 9.74 -4.89 -14.08
C ARG A 215 9.52 -5.40 -12.64
N VAL A 216 9.93 -4.60 -11.67
CA VAL A 216 9.81 -4.86 -10.22
C VAL A 216 9.08 -3.71 -9.54
N ARG A 217 8.17 -4.04 -8.62
CA ARG A 217 7.42 -3.06 -7.83
C ARG A 217 8.22 -2.67 -6.58
N LEU A 218 8.24 -1.37 -6.26
CA LEU A 218 8.91 -0.82 -5.09
C LEU A 218 7.88 -0.64 -3.98
N ILE A 219 7.94 -1.44 -2.91
CA ILE A 219 6.98 -1.38 -1.81
C ILE A 219 7.59 -0.69 -0.59
N ALA A 220 6.91 0.37 -0.13
CA ALA A 220 7.16 1.01 1.16
C ALA A 220 6.37 0.27 2.25
N PRO A 221 7.04 -0.34 3.25
CA PRO A 221 6.37 -1.29 4.16
C PRO A 221 5.60 -0.66 5.34
N SER A 222 5.72 0.66 5.57
CA SER A 222 5.12 1.29 6.75
C SER A 222 4.77 2.76 6.49
N VAL A 223 3.94 3.01 5.48
CA VAL A 223 3.44 4.35 5.17
C VAL A 223 2.37 4.75 6.18
N VAL A 224 2.53 5.93 6.78
CA VAL A 224 1.62 6.52 7.75
C VAL A 224 0.58 7.38 7.03
N LEU A 225 -0.65 6.90 6.94
CA LEU A 225 -1.74 7.55 6.21
C LEU A 225 -2.06 8.93 6.78
N SER A 226 -2.19 9.06 8.10
CA SER A 226 -2.52 10.32 8.78
C SER A 226 -1.49 11.44 8.58
N LYS A 227 -0.27 11.10 8.16
CA LYS A 227 0.81 12.05 7.87
C LYS A 227 1.10 12.18 6.37
N THR A 228 0.51 11.33 5.55
CA THR A 228 0.67 11.37 4.10
C THR A 228 -0.49 12.17 3.50
N GLY A 229 -0.17 13.25 2.78
CA GLY A 229 -1.18 14.08 2.13
C GLY A 229 -1.97 13.30 1.07
N ASP A 230 -3.23 13.69 0.88
CA ASP A 230 -4.10 13.20 -0.20
C ASP A 230 -4.31 11.67 -0.21
N MET A 231 -4.26 11.02 0.96
CA MET A 231 -4.59 9.60 1.10
C MET A 231 -6.10 9.41 1.27
N THR A 232 -6.73 8.90 0.22
CA THR A 232 -8.14 8.48 0.19
C THR A 232 -8.23 6.95 0.18
N PRO A 233 -9.37 6.35 0.55
CA PRO A 233 -9.55 4.91 0.49
C PRO A 233 -9.25 4.32 -0.89
N ILE A 234 -9.66 5.01 -1.96
CA ILE A 234 -9.33 4.61 -3.32
C ILE A 234 -7.82 4.66 -3.57
N ARG A 235 -7.12 5.71 -3.13
CA ARG A 235 -5.67 5.82 -3.34
C ARG A 235 -4.91 4.70 -2.65
N VAL A 236 -5.28 4.39 -1.41
CA VAL A 236 -4.69 3.27 -0.66
C VAL A 236 -4.94 1.96 -1.39
N ALA A 237 -6.16 1.73 -1.89
CA ALA A 237 -6.48 0.55 -2.67
C ALA A 237 -5.66 0.44 -3.97
N LEU A 238 -5.48 1.54 -4.71
CA LEU A 238 -4.70 1.54 -5.96
C LEU A 238 -3.20 1.30 -5.77
N LEU A 239 -2.66 1.73 -4.63
CA LEU A 239 -1.24 1.59 -4.29
C LEU A 239 -0.94 0.31 -3.51
N SER A 240 -1.97 -0.37 -2.99
CA SER A 240 -1.76 -1.58 -2.20
C SER A 240 -1.33 -2.77 -3.08
N PRO A 241 -0.24 -3.47 -2.74
CA PRO A 241 0.19 -4.66 -3.48
C PRO A 241 -0.74 -5.85 -3.32
N TYR A 242 -1.66 -5.82 -2.34
CA TYR A 242 -2.62 -6.87 -2.07
C TYR A 242 -3.92 -6.69 -2.88
N VAL A 243 -4.31 -5.44 -3.11
CA VAL A 243 -5.53 -5.09 -3.86
C VAL A 243 -5.31 -5.15 -5.36
N VAL A 244 -4.20 -4.57 -5.83
CA VAL A 244 -3.84 -4.53 -7.25
C VAL A 244 -2.66 -5.46 -7.44
N ARG A 245 -2.96 -6.70 -7.78
CA ARG A 245 -1.98 -7.77 -8.03
C ARG A 245 -1.69 -7.86 -9.52
N ASP A 246 -0.43 -8.15 -9.87
CA ASP A 246 0.05 -8.12 -11.26
C ASP A 246 -0.36 -9.39 -12.04
N ASP A 247 -0.77 -10.43 -11.32
CA ASP A 247 -1.00 -11.80 -11.82
C ASP A 247 -2.49 -12.17 -11.93
N SER A 248 -3.37 -11.32 -11.40
CA SER A 248 -4.77 -11.64 -11.24
C SER A 248 -5.66 -10.41 -11.36
N LYS A 249 -6.90 -10.60 -11.84
CA LYS A 249 -7.89 -9.52 -11.93
C LYS A 249 -8.24 -9.08 -10.52
N SER A 250 -8.02 -7.80 -10.22
CA SER A 250 -8.36 -7.22 -8.93
C SER A 250 -9.87 -7.24 -8.73
N VAL A 251 -10.33 -7.97 -7.70
CA VAL A 251 -11.75 -8.06 -7.32
C VAL A 251 -12.30 -6.67 -6.98
N PHE A 252 -11.53 -5.87 -6.24
CA PHE A 252 -11.90 -4.52 -5.86
C PHE A 252 -12.03 -3.61 -7.08
N LEU A 253 -11.03 -3.55 -7.97
CA LEU A 253 -11.07 -2.66 -9.13
C LEU A 253 -12.25 -2.98 -10.05
N ARG A 254 -12.50 -4.28 -10.28
CA ARG A 254 -13.64 -4.79 -11.04
C ARG A 254 -14.96 -4.30 -10.47
N ARG A 255 -15.16 -4.43 -9.16
CA ARG A 255 -16.35 -3.93 -8.46
C ARG A 255 -16.46 -2.41 -8.47
N TYR A 256 -15.34 -1.70 -8.30
CA TYR A 256 -15.28 -0.23 -8.33
C TYR A 256 -15.72 0.29 -9.70
N ILE A 257 -15.23 -0.33 -10.77
CA ILE A 257 -15.56 0.03 -12.16
C ILE A 257 -17.01 -0.33 -12.48
N ALA A 258 -17.49 -1.49 -12.04
CA ALA A 258 -18.89 -1.88 -12.21
C ALA A 258 -19.83 -0.90 -11.50
N LEU A 259 -19.51 -0.49 -10.27
CA LEU A 259 -20.25 0.54 -9.55
C LEU A 259 -20.20 1.88 -10.30
N ALA A 260 -19.03 2.30 -10.80
CA ALA A 260 -18.88 3.52 -11.58
C ALA A 260 -19.73 3.51 -12.86
N ARG A 261 -19.81 2.37 -13.56
CA ARG A 261 -20.66 2.19 -14.75
C ARG A 261 -22.14 2.33 -14.43
N VAL A 262 -22.60 1.78 -13.30
CA VAL A 262 -24.00 1.89 -12.88
C VAL A 262 -24.40 3.33 -12.61
N TYR A 263 -23.50 4.16 -12.07
CA TYR A 263 -23.77 5.58 -11.81
C TYR A 263 -23.46 6.52 -12.98
N GLY A 264 -22.54 6.14 -13.87
CA GLY A 264 -22.00 7.00 -14.93
C GLY A 264 -22.48 6.64 -16.34
N GLY A 265 -22.89 5.40 -16.60
CA GLY A 265 -23.07 4.84 -17.95
C GLY A 265 -21.95 3.87 -18.31
N GLU A 266 -22.20 2.95 -19.24
CA GLU A 266 -21.33 1.79 -19.50
C GLU A 266 -20.03 2.11 -20.25
N ASP A 267 -20.01 3.21 -21.00
CA ASP A 267 -18.94 3.55 -21.96
C ASP A 267 -17.82 4.43 -21.37
N GLY A 268 -18.00 4.93 -20.15
CA GLY A 268 -17.04 5.82 -19.47
C GLY A 268 -17.05 7.27 -19.95
N ARG A 269 -17.95 7.66 -20.87
CA ARG A 269 -18.07 9.07 -21.33
C ARG A 269 -18.81 9.94 -20.32
N ARG A 270 -19.51 9.32 -19.38
CA ARG A 270 -20.19 9.96 -18.28
C ARG A 270 -19.79 9.23 -17.01
N VAL A 271 -19.51 9.99 -15.96
CA VAL A 271 -19.03 9.48 -14.68
C VAL A 271 -19.70 10.31 -13.60
N ALA A 272 -20.25 9.69 -12.56
CA ALA A 272 -20.86 10.43 -11.45
C ALA A 272 -19.82 11.19 -10.61
N HIS A 273 -20.25 12.26 -9.95
CA HIS A 273 -19.35 13.25 -9.34
C HIS A 273 -18.32 12.68 -8.35
N GLY A 274 -18.71 11.76 -7.47
CA GLY A 274 -17.78 11.10 -6.52
C GLY A 274 -16.64 10.39 -7.25
N PHE A 275 -16.98 9.58 -8.26
CA PHE A 275 -16.02 8.88 -9.12
C PHE A 275 -15.18 9.85 -9.96
N GLN A 276 -15.75 10.95 -10.46
CA GLN A 276 -14.96 11.96 -11.20
C GLN A 276 -13.83 12.52 -10.32
N LYS A 277 -14.12 12.82 -9.05
CA LYS A 277 -13.12 13.36 -8.14
C LYS A 277 -12.03 12.33 -7.85
N ASP A 278 -12.41 11.09 -7.57
CA ASP A 278 -11.46 9.99 -7.33
C ASP A 278 -10.56 9.72 -8.53
N ILE A 279 -11.14 9.61 -9.73
CA ILE A 279 -10.40 9.33 -10.97
C ILE A 279 -9.47 10.49 -11.30
N ARG A 280 -9.88 11.74 -11.09
CA ARG A 280 -9.00 12.91 -11.27
C ARG A 280 -7.85 12.93 -10.26
N ALA A 281 -8.16 12.72 -8.98
CA ALA A 281 -7.17 12.74 -7.90
C ALA A 281 -6.12 11.61 -8.05
N ASN A 282 -6.52 10.47 -8.64
CA ASN A 282 -5.68 9.29 -8.79
C ASN A 282 -5.38 8.94 -10.25
N MET A 283 -5.44 9.93 -11.14
CA MET A 283 -5.29 9.76 -12.58
C MET A 283 -3.96 9.08 -12.95
N GLN A 284 -2.88 9.42 -12.23
CA GLN A 284 -1.56 8.83 -12.45
C GLN A 284 -1.54 7.35 -12.10
N GLN A 285 -2.11 6.97 -10.95
CA GLN A 285 -2.22 5.58 -10.51
C GLN A 285 -3.05 4.74 -11.48
N PHE A 286 -4.22 5.24 -11.90
CA PHE A 286 -5.04 4.51 -12.88
C PHE A 286 -4.34 4.36 -14.24
N THR A 287 -3.62 5.40 -14.70
CA THR A 287 -2.83 5.33 -15.93
C THR A 287 -1.72 4.29 -15.82
N HIS A 288 -1.02 4.27 -14.68
CA HIS A 288 0.04 3.32 -14.38
C HIS A 288 -0.49 1.87 -14.38
N ILE A 289 -1.60 1.60 -13.70
CA ILE A 289 -2.24 0.28 -13.68
C ILE A 289 -2.63 -0.16 -15.10
N CYS A 290 -3.27 0.72 -15.87
CA CYS A 290 -3.71 0.41 -17.23
C CYS A 290 -2.53 0.13 -18.19
N ALA A 291 -1.38 0.77 -17.98
CA ALA A 291 -0.23 0.65 -18.85
C ALA A 291 0.68 -0.54 -18.48
N TYR A 292 0.86 -0.80 -17.18
CA TYR A 292 1.96 -1.64 -16.71
C TYR A 292 1.53 -2.83 -15.84
N GLU A 293 0.38 -2.80 -15.19
CA GLU A 293 -0.14 -3.93 -14.40
C GLU A 293 -1.05 -4.82 -15.27
N ARG A 294 -0.43 -5.45 -16.26
CA ARG A 294 -1.10 -6.34 -17.21
C ARG A 294 -1.67 -7.58 -16.49
N GLY A 295 -2.95 -7.54 -16.18
CA GLY A 295 -3.68 -8.60 -15.48
C GLY A 295 -4.66 -8.07 -14.43
N ALA A 296 -4.38 -6.90 -13.87
CA ALA A 296 -5.19 -6.28 -12.82
C ALA A 296 -6.62 -5.94 -13.25
N LEU A 297 -6.81 -5.62 -14.54
CA LEU A 297 -8.10 -5.25 -15.13
C LEU A 297 -8.44 -6.14 -16.32
N SER A 298 -9.73 -6.42 -16.51
CA SER A 298 -10.23 -6.97 -17.77
C SER A 298 -10.09 -5.94 -18.91
N GLN A 299 -10.09 -6.39 -20.17
CA GLN A 299 -10.02 -5.47 -21.31
C GLN A 299 -11.18 -4.46 -21.35
N VAL A 300 -12.38 -4.89 -20.92
CA VAL A 300 -13.57 -4.04 -20.85
C VAL A 300 -13.39 -2.97 -19.77
N ASP A 301 -12.87 -3.36 -18.61
CA ASP A 301 -12.61 -2.45 -17.48
C ASP A 301 -11.49 -1.46 -17.78
N ALA A 302 -10.41 -1.92 -18.40
CA ALA A 302 -9.32 -1.05 -18.84
C ALA A 302 -9.77 -0.05 -19.92
N THR A 303 -10.67 -0.46 -20.82
CA THR A 303 -11.26 0.44 -21.84
C THR A 303 -12.14 1.50 -21.19
N PHE A 304 -13.05 1.10 -20.30
CA PHE A 304 -13.90 2.05 -19.56
C PHE A 304 -13.06 3.08 -18.78
N MET A 305 -12.03 2.62 -18.07
CA MET A 305 -11.15 3.51 -17.33
C MET A 305 -10.39 4.47 -18.23
N ARG A 306 -9.84 4.00 -19.36
CA ARG A 306 -9.16 4.86 -20.34
C ARG A 306 -10.09 5.93 -20.90
N VAL A 307 -11.29 5.55 -21.33
CA VAL A 307 -12.29 6.51 -21.86
C VAL A 307 -12.70 7.52 -20.80
N SER A 308 -12.92 7.07 -19.55
CA SER A 308 -13.24 7.94 -18.42
C SER A 308 -12.13 8.95 -18.14
N MET A 309 -10.88 8.50 -18.10
CA MET A 309 -9.71 9.34 -17.89
C MET A 309 -9.54 10.37 -19.01
N ASP A 310 -9.67 9.97 -20.27
CA ASP A 310 -9.54 10.85 -21.42
C ASP A 310 -10.66 11.91 -21.46
N THR A 311 -11.88 11.50 -21.15
CA THR A 311 -13.03 12.40 -21.04
C THR A 311 -12.81 13.45 -19.94
N LEU A 312 -12.34 13.01 -18.77
CA LEU A 312 -12.08 13.91 -17.64
C LEU A 312 -10.89 14.86 -17.91
N ARG A 313 -9.90 14.41 -18.68
CA ARG A 313 -8.75 15.22 -19.12
C ARG A 313 -9.18 16.29 -20.13
N ALA A 314 -10.10 15.97 -21.05
CA ALA A 314 -10.65 16.91 -22.02
C ALA A 314 -11.60 17.96 -21.40
N ALA A 315 -12.27 17.64 -20.29
CA ALA A 315 -13.30 18.50 -19.67
C ALA A 315 -12.79 19.75 -18.92
N ALA A 316 -11.52 20.16 -19.11
CA ALA A 316 -10.88 21.40 -18.63
C ALA A 316 -11.39 21.95 -17.28
N ASN A 317 -10.81 21.50 -16.14
CA ASN A 317 -10.99 22.05 -14.77
C ASN A 317 -12.40 22.52 -14.36
N ARG A 318 -13.47 22.09 -15.01
CA ARG A 318 -14.85 22.34 -14.58
C ARG A 318 -15.09 21.47 -13.36
N PHE A 319 -14.73 22.01 -12.20
CA PHE A 319 -15.06 21.43 -10.91
C PHE A 319 -16.57 21.49 -10.76
N SER A 320 -17.24 20.34 -10.85
CA SER A 320 -18.59 20.25 -10.32
C SER A 320 -18.51 20.44 -8.81
N LYS A 321 -19.29 21.36 -8.26
CA LYS A 321 -19.41 21.51 -6.80
C LYS A 321 -20.02 20.23 -6.25
N CYS A 322 -19.20 19.41 -5.59
CA CYS A 322 -19.66 18.25 -4.81
C CYS A 322 -19.64 18.67 -3.34
N SER A 323 -20.71 18.34 -2.61
CA SER A 323 -20.80 18.65 -1.19
C SER A 323 -19.84 17.77 -0.37
N VAL A 324 -19.45 18.24 0.82
CA VAL A 324 -18.62 17.46 1.75
C VAL A 324 -19.32 16.14 2.12
N ALA A 325 -20.62 16.18 2.37
CA ALA A 325 -21.42 15.00 2.72
C ALA A 325 -21.46 13.95 1.60
N GLU A 326 -21.55 14.36 0.32
CA GLU A 326 -21.48 13.43 -0.81
C GLU A 326 -20.12 12.74 -0.92
N LEU A 327 -19.04 13.46 -0.63
CA LEU A 327 -17.67 12.93 -0.65
C LEU A 327 -17.40 11.97 0.50
N GLU A 328 -17.91 12.28 1.69
CA GLU A 328 -17.86 11.39 2.85
C GLU A 328 -18.64 10.11 2.57
N ARG A 329 -19.86 10.23 2.03
CA ARG A 329 -20.67 9.08 1.63
C ARG A 329 -19.97 8.22 0.58
N HIS A 330 -19.41 8.84 -0.46
CA HIS A 330 -18.64 8.14 -1.48
C HIS A 330 -17.43 7.42 -0.88
N SER A 331 -16.67 8.07 0.01
CA SER A 331 -15.54 7.44 0.69
C SER A 331 -15.96 6.23 1.52
N ARG A 332 -17.10 6.32 2.22
CA ARG A 332 -17.69 5.19 2.96
C ARG A 332 -18.11 4.04 2.05
N HIS A 333 -18.68 4.33 0.88
CA HIS A 333 -19.00 3.29 -0.12
C HIS A 333 -17.73 2.60 -0.63
N VAL A 334 -16.65 3.34 -0.87
CA VAL A 334 -15.36 2.76 -1.28
C VAL A 334 -14.77 1.88 -0.17
N LEU A 335 -14.85 2.31 1.09
CA LEU A 335 -14.41 1.51 2.24
C LEU A 335 -15.21 0.21 2.37
N LEU A 336 -16.55 0.29 2.27
CA LEU A 336 -17.43 -0.87 2.29
C LEU A 336 -17.08 -1.85 1.16
N LEU A 337 -16.89 -1.32 -0.05
CA LEU A 337 -16.48 -2.10 -1.21
C LEU A 337 -15.14 -2.80 -0.98
N LEU A 338 -14.17 -2.10 -0.38
CA LEU A 338 -12.87 -2.65 -0.04
C LEU A 338 -13.00 -3.77 1.00
N GLY A 339 -13.76 -3.57 2.07
CA GLY A 339 -13.99 -4.56 3.13
C GLY A 339 -14.76 -5.81 2.67
N LEU A 340 -15.57 -5.69 1.60
CA LEU A 340 -16.23 -6.82 0.95
C LEU A 340 -15.38 -7.48 -0.13
N SER A 341 -14.24 -6.90 -0.50
CA SER A 341 -13.39 -7.37 -1.61
C SER A 341 -12.02 -7.87 -1.19
N GLN A 342 -11.50 -7.45 -0.04
CA GLN A 342 -10.13 -7.70 0.41
C GLN A 342 -10.12 -8.54 1.68
N SER A 343 -9.15 -9.45 1.79
CA SER A 343 -9.00 -10.36 2.92
C SER A 343 -8.03 -9.85 3.99
N GLU A 344 -7.24 -8.82 3.70
CA GLU A 344 -6.11 -8.40 4.52
C GLU A 344 -6.60 -7.64 5.76
N ASP A 345 -6.53 -8.29 6.93
CA ASP A 345 -6.97 -7.70 8.20
C ASP A 345 -6.15 -6.45 8.58
N GLU A 346 -4.86 -6.43 8.21
CA GLU A 346 -3.95 -5.31 8.46
C GLU A 346 -4.33 -4.02 7.71
N MET A 347 -5.18 -4.12 6.69
CA MET A 347 -5.64 -2.97 5.92
C MET A 347 -6.59 -2.08 6.72
N PHE A 348 -7.33 -2.66 7.67
CA PHE A 348 -8.37 -1.98 8.42
C PHE A 348 -8.00 -1.82 9.90
N LYS A 349 -8.54 -0.78 10.55
CA LYS A 349 -8.50 -0.72 12.01
C LYS A 349 -9.38 -1.82 12.59
N PRO A 350 -9.00 -2.42 13.73
CA PRO A 350 -9.88 -3.31 14.47
C PRO A 350 -11.23 -2.65 14.73
N LEU A 351 -12.32 -3.38 14.50
CA LEU A 351 -13.66 -2.85 14.73
C LEU A 351 -13.89 -2.55 16.22
N THR A 352 -14.36 -1.33 16.51
CA THR A 352 -14.87 -0.97 17.83
C THR A 352 -16.15 -1.75 18.15
N GLU A 353 -16.52 -1.86 19.42
CA GLU A 353 -17.77 -2.52 19.83
C GLU A 353 -19.00 -1.89 19.13
N ALA A 354 -19.04 -0.56 19.01
CA ALA A 354 -20.07 0.14 18.27
C ALA A 354 -20.13 -0.27 16.79
N SER A 355 -18.97 -0.45 16.16
CA SER A 355 -18.87 -0.88 14.75
C SER A 355 -19.31 -2.33 14.56
N LYS A 356 -19.00 -3.22 15.51
CA LYS A 356 -19.48 -4.61 15.49
C LYS A 356 -21.00 -4.69 15.63
N VAL A 357 -21.57 -3.91 16.54
CA VAL A 357 -23.03 -3.87 16.78
C VAL A 357 -23.77 -3.44 15.53
N TRP A 358 -23.27 -2.44 14.80
CA TRP A 358 -23.86 -2.07 13.52
C TRP A 358 -23.68 -3.11 12.45
N LEU A 359 -22.48 -3.68 12.31
CA LEU A 359 -22.24 -4.68 11.29
C LEU A 359 -23.25 -5.82 11.47
N MET A 360 -23.46 -6.22 12.73
CA MET A 360 -24.46 -7.18 13.12
C MET A 360 -25.90 -6.67 12.90
N SER A 361 -26.18 -5.39 13.19
CA SER A 361 -27.50 -4.78 12.97
C SER A 361 -27.89 -4.75 11.49
N GLU A 362 -26.98 -4.31 10.61
CA GLU A 362 -27.15 -4.32 9.16
C GLU A 362 -27.31 -5.77 8.68
N PHE A 363 -26.48 -6.70 9.18
CA PHE A 363 -26.57 -8.09 8.79
C PHE A 363 -27.88 -8.74 9.22
N ILE A 364 -28.45 -8.41 10.38
CA ILE A 364 -29.74 -8.99 10.80
C ILE A 364 -30.90 -8.34 10.03
N HIS A 365 -30.90 -7.02 9.83
CA HIS A 365 -32.12 -6.32 9.39
C HIS A 365 -32.17 -5.98 7.90
N LEU A 366 -31.04 -6.04 7.19
CA LEU A 366 -30.98 -5.64 5.78
C LEU A 366 -30.64 -6.82 4.88
N GLN A 367 -31.66 -7.29 4.17
CA GLN A 367 -31.52 -8.39 3.22
C GLN A 367 -30.48 -8.09 2.13
N SER A 368 -30.42 -6.85 1.61
CA SER A 368 -29.41 -6.50 0.62
C SER A 368 -27.98 -6.58 1.16
N PHE A 369 -27.79 -6.30 2.45
CA PHE A 369 -26.49 -6.46 3.09
C PHE A 369 -26.16 -7.94 3.34
N GLN A 370 -27.15 -8.73 3.77
CA GLN A 370 -27.01 -10.19 3.89
C GLN A 370 -26.58 -10.81 2.57
N ASP A 371 -27.26 -10.46 1.47
CA ASP A 371 -26.95 -10.98 0.14
C ASP A 371 -25.53 -10.62 -0.30
N ALA A 372 -25.15 -9.36 -0.13
CA ALA A 372 -23.84 -8.86 -0.49
C ALA A 372 -22.73 -9.60 0.27
N VAL A 373 -22.88 -9.75 1.60
CA VAL A 373 -21.90 -10.39 2.48
C VAL A 373 -21.83 -11.90 2.24
N ILE A 374 -22.98 -12.59 2.20
CA ILE A 374 -23.03 -14.04 1.98
C ILE A 374 -22.47 -14.38 0.59
N SER A 375 -22.89 -13.67 -0.46
CA SER A 375 -22.40 -13.95 -1.82
C SER A 375 -20.92 -13.59 -1.96
N ALA A 376 -20.42 -12.54 -1.30
CA ALA A 376 -18.98 -12.24 -1.28
C ALA A 376 -18.15 -13.38 -0.66
N ALA A 377 -18.61 -13.94 0.47
CA ALA A 377 -17.96 -15.09 1.10
C ALA A 377 -18.04 -16.35 0.23
N MET A 378 -19.21 -16.63 -0.38
CA MET A 378 -19.41 -17.79 -1.25
C MET A 378 -18.52 -17.72 -2.51
N ALA A 379 -18.49 -16.57 -3.18
CA ALA A 379 -17.67 -16.35 -4.35
C ALA A 379 -16.17 -16.38 -4.04
N SER A 380 -15.76 -15.83 -2.89
CA SER A 380 -14.36 -15.90 -2.41
C SER A 380 -13.94 -17.35 -2.16
N MET A 381 -14.73 -18.12 -1.40
CA MET A 381 -14.43 -19.54 -1.19
C MET A 381 -14.35 -20.31 -2.49
N ALA A 382 -15.35 -20.16 -3.37
CA ALA A 382 -15.37 -20.82 -4.65
C ALA A 382 -14.11 -20.49 -5.48
N SER A 383 -13.72 -19.22 -5.50
CA SER A 383 -12.50 -18.79 -6.21
C SER A 383 -11.23 -19.40 -5.61
N SER A 384 -11.14 -19.52 -4.28
CA SER A 384 -10.01 -20.15 -3.60
C SER A 384 -9.90 -21.64 -3.93
N VAL A 385 -11.02 -22.36 -3.86
CA VAL A 385 -11.06 -23.81 -4.16
C VAL A 385 -10.80 -24.07 -5.65
N ASP A 386 -11.44 -23.30 -6.53
CA ASP A 386 -11.20 -23.38 -7.98
C ASP A 386 -9.75 -23.01 -8.34
N GLY A 387 -9.09 -22.20 -7.50
CA GLY A 387 -7.66 -21.88 -7.56
C GLY A 387 -6.72 -22.94 -6.95
N GLY A 388 -7.25 -24.05 -6.43
CA GLY A 388 -6.49 -25.18 -5.91
C GLY A 388 -6.21 -25.14 -4.40
N VAL A 389 -6.82 -24.21 -3.65
CA VAL A 389 -6.70 -24.17 -2.17
C VAL A 389 -7.67 -25.17 -1.55
N VAL A 390 -7.16 -26.11 -0.76
CA VAL A 390 -7.97 -27.17 -0.11
C VAL A 390 -8.04 -27.06 1.41
N SER A 391 -7.07 -26.37 2.02
CA SER A 391 -6.98 -26.12 3.45
C SER A 391 -8.11 -25.21 3.91
N ARG A 392 -8.83 -25.64 4.95
CA ARG A 392 -9.94 -24.84 5.50
C ARG A 392 -9.43 -23.52 6.05
N GLU A 393 -8.32 -23.52 6.78
CA GLU A 393 -7.77 -22.32 7.40
C GLU A 393 -7.41 -21.27 6.34
N ASP A 394 -6.78 -21.69 5.25
CA ASP A 394 -6.39 -20.80 4.15
C ASP A 394 -7.61 -20.24 3.41
N ILE A 395 -8.64 -21.06 3.19
CA ILE A 395 -9.90 -20.62 2.57
C ILE A 395 -10.60 -19.57 3.44
N LEU A 396 -10.73 -19.83 4.75
CA LEU A 396 -11.38 -18.89 5.67
C LEU A 396 -10.57 -17.60 5.83
N LYS A 397 -9.24 -17.69 5.86
CA LYS A 397 -8.35 -16.53 5.91
C LYS A 397 -8.46 -15.65 4.66
N GLY A 398 -8.68 -16.28 3.50
CA GLY A 398 -8.90 -15.62 2.22
C GLY A 398 -10.28 -15.01 2.01
N MET A 399 -11.23 -15.21 2.94
CA MET A 399 -12.54 -14.57 2.86
C MET A 399 -12.46 -13.06 3.13
N PRO A 400 -13.38 -12.24 2.59
CA PRO A 400 -13.33 -10.79 2.74
C PRO A 400 -13.39 -10.35 4.20
N TYR A 401 -12.71 -9.26 4.52
CA TYR A 401 -12.56 -8.69 5.86
C TYR A 401 -13.89 -8.62 6.60
N LEU A 402 -14.90 -7.98 6.00
CA LEU A 402 -16.20 -7.79 6.65
C LEU A 402 -16.96 -9.10 6.89
N CYS A 403 -16.72 -10.13 6.07
CA CYS A 403 -17.31 -11.45 6.30
C CYS A 403 -16.70 -12.08 7.55
N LYS A 404 -15.38 -11.98 7.72
CA LYS A 404 -14.66 -12.49 8.89
C LYS A 404 -15.04 -11.79 10.20
N GLN A 405 -15.57 -10.56 10.13
CA GLN A 405 -16.01 -9.82 11.30
C GLN A 405 -17.39 -10.28 11.83
N ILE A 406 -18.12 -11.13 11.11
CA ILE A 406 -19.44 -11.65 11.54
C ILE A 406 -19.25 -13.08 12.07
N PRO A 407 -19.48 -13.34 13.37
CA PRO A 407 -19.25 -14.66 13.97
C PRO A 407 -20.03 -15.79 13.29
N GLY A 408 -19.35 -16.87 12.90
CA GLY A 408 -19.96 -18.07 12.33
C GLY A 408 -20.40 -17.95 10.87
N LEU A 409 -20.32 -16.76 10.25
CA LEU A 409 -20.70 -16.55 8.86
C LEU A 409 -19.81 -17.36 7.90
N CYS A 410 -18.49 -17.23 8.06
CA CYS A 410 -17.52 -17.86 7.17
C CYS A 410 -17.59 -19.39 7.25
N GLU A 411 -17.74 -19.95 8.45
CA GLU A 411 -17.91 -21.39 8.68
C GLU A 411 -19.22 -21.91 8.09
N ALA A 412 -20.32 -21.17 8.24
CA ALA A 412 -21.61 -21.54 7.66
C ALA A 412 -21.55 -21.54 6.13
N VAL A 413 -21.01 -20.47 5.54
CA VAL A 413 -20.79 -20.39 4.09
C VAL A 413 -19.88 -21.52 3.61
N TYR A 414 -18.82 -21.81 4.35
CA TYR A 414 -17.89 -22.89 4.03
C TYR A 414 -18.59 -24.23 3.91
N ALA A 415 -19.39 -24.60 4.91
CA ALA A 415 -20.12 -25.86 4.91
C ALA A 415 -21.15 -25.94 3.77
N ILE A 416 -21.87 -24.85 3.49
CA ILE A 416 -22.88 -24.80 2.42
C ILE A 416 -22.22 -25.01 1.05
N VAL A 417 -21.18 -24.24 0.72
CA VAL A 417 -20.53 -24.30 -0.59
C VAL A 417 -19.79 -25.61 -0.77
N ARG A 418 -19.10 -26.10 0.27
CA ARG A 418 -18.44 -27.41 0.25
C ARG A 418 -19.42 -28.53 -0.07
N ALA A 419 -20.59 -28.54 0.57
CA ALA A 419 -21.61 -29.56 0.35
C ALA A 419 -22.29 -29.42 -1.01
N ALA A 420 -22.72 -28.21 -1.38
CA ALA A 420 -23.56 -27.99 -2.55
C ALA A 420 -22.78 -27.94 -3.88
N LYS A 421 -21.59 -27.33 -3.90
CA LYS A 421 -20.79 -27.14 -5.13
C LYS A 421 -19.74 -28.24 -5.30
N TYR A 422 -19.09 -28.67 -4.22
CA TYR A 422 -17.94 -29.58 -4.26
C TYR A 422 -18.22 -30.99 -3.71
N GLY A 423 -19.47 -31.29 -3.35
CA GLY A 423 -19.89 -32.62 -2.91
C GLY A 423 -19.08 -33.18 -1.74
N ASN A 424 -18.61 -32.31 -0.82
CA ASN A 424 -17.81 -32.67 0.36
C ASN A 424 -16.46 -33.36 0.08
N SER A 425 -15.98 -33.41 -1.16
CA SER A 425 -14.82 -34.23 -1.55
C SER A 425 -13.50 -33.46 -1.69
N VAL A 426 -13.57 -32.16 -1.98
CA VAL A 426 -12.39 -31.36 -2.40
C VAL A 426 -11.71 -30.65 -1.22
N CYS A 427 -12.47 -30.30 -0.18
CA CYS A 427 -11.98 -29.46 0.91
C CYS A 427 -12.09 -30.19 2.25
N GLU A 428 -11.23 -29.81 3.19
CA GLU A 428 -11.24 -30.33 4.57
C GLU A 428 -12.61 -30.16 5.24
N GLU A 429 -12.92 -30.98 6.25
CA GLU A 429 -14.18 -30.87 6.97
C GLU A 429 -14.29 -29.55 7.75
N GLY A 430 -15.51 -29.02 7.83
CA GLY A 430 -15.80 -27.77 8.54
C GLY A 430 -16.04 -28.01 10.03
N ASN A 431 -15.60 -27.08 10.88
CA ASN A 431 -16.00 -27.05 12.29
C ASN A 431 -17.26 -26.18 12.44
N LEU A 432 -18.41 -26.74 12.11
CA LEU A 432 -19.68 -26.21 12.60
C LEU A 432 -20.02 -26.87 13.93
N SER A 433 -20.70 -26.13 14.80
CA SER A 433 -21.29 -26.74 16.00
C SER A 433 -22.41 -27.69 15.59
N ASN A 434 -22.72 -28.64 16.47
CA ASN A 434 -23.79 -29.60 16.24
C ASN A 434 -25.15 -28.92 15.99
N ILE A 435 -25.47 -27.89 16.79
CA ILE A 435 -26.70 -27.10 16.64
C ILE A 435 -26.76 -26.42 15.25
N ALA A 436 -25.66 -25.79 14.83
CA ALA A 436 -25.61 -25.11 13.54
C ALA A 436 -25.76 -26.12 12.38
N LEU A 437 -25.04 -27.24 12.45
CA LEU A 437 -25.11 -28.30 11.45
C LEU A 437 -26.53 -28.86 11.31
N TYR A 438 -27.18 -29.21 12.43
CA TYR A 438 -28.56 -29.70 12.46
C TYR A 438 -29.54 -28.70 11.81
N SER A 439 -29.45 -27.44 12.23
CA SER A 439 -30.36 -26.38 11.78
C SER A 439 -30.19 -26.10 10.28
N MET A 440 -28.94 -26.02 9.81
CA MET A 440 -28.61 -25.78 8.42
C MET A 440 -29.01 -26.98 7.53
N ALA A 441 -28.74 -28.21 7.97
CA ALA A 441 -29.09 -29.42 7.25
C ALA A 441 -30.61 -29.51 7.02
N ASN A 442 -31.41 -29.32 8.08
CA ASN A 442 -32.87 -29.35 7.98
C ASN A 442 -33.43 -28.28 7.04
N MET A 443 -32.82 -27.10 7.03
CA MET A 443 -33.30 -25.97 6.24
C MET A 443 -32.93 -26.09 4.75
N LEU A 444 -31.75 -26.64 4.45
CA LEU A 444 -31.19 -26.67 3.10
C LEU A 444 -31.36 -28.03 2.38
N TYR A 445 -31.70 -29.11 3.11
CA TYR A 445 -31.90 -30.45 2.53
C TYR A 445 -32.87 -30.45 1.34
N ARG A 446 -33.97 -29.70 1.44
CA ARG A 446 -35.00 -29.60 0.39
C ARG A 446 -34.49 -28.96 -0.90
N TYR A 447 -33.33 -28.31 -0.86
CA TYR A 447 -32.69 -27.65 -1.99
C TYR A 447 -31.42 -28.38 -2.47
N GLY A 448 -31.25 -29.65 -2.07
CA GLY A 448 -30.16 -30.50 -2.56
C GLY A 448 -28.80 -30.26 -1.90
N VAL A 449 -28.74 -29.49 -0.80
CA VAL A 449 -27.50 -29.30 -0.03
C VAL A 449 -27.35 -30.44 0.98
N GLN A 450 -26.43 -31.36 0.71
CA GLN A 450 -26.20 -32.54 1.56
C GLN A 450 -25.11 -32.26 2.60
N LEU A 451 -25.53 -31.67 3.73
CA LEU A 451 -24.70 -31.57 4.93
C LEU A 451 -24.71 -32.90 5.71
N PRO A 452 -23.66 -33.21 6.49
CA PRO A 452 -23.64 -34.40 7.34
C PRO A 452 -24.90 -34.47 8.21
N SER A 453 -25.51 -35.67 8.26
CA SER A 453 -26.72 -35.91 9.04
C SER A 453 -26.42 -35.85 10.53
N MET A 454 -27.22 -35.09 11.26
CA MET A 454 -27.15 -34.99 12.71
C MET A 454 -28.55 -35.16 13.27
N ASP A 455 -28.70 -36.05 14.25
CA ASP A 455 -29.97 -36.20 14.96
C ASP A 455 -30.16 -35.06 15.96
N GLU A 456 -31.42 -34.82 16.30
CA GLU A 456 -31.80 -33.70 17.15
C GLU A 456 -31.27 -33.85 18.58
N ASP A 457 -31.22 -35.08 19.11
CA ASP A 457 -30.77 -35.33 20.48
C ASP A 457 -29.26 -35.04 20.62
N SER A 458 -28.46 -35.46 19.63
CA SER A 458 -27.04 -35.13 19.53
C SER A 458 -26.78 -33.66 19.23
N ALA A 459 -27.68 -32.99 18.49
CA ALA A 459 -27.55 -31.58 18.17
C ALA A 459 -27.60 -30.70 19.42
N PHE A 460 -28.52 -31.03 20.34
CA PHE A 460 -28.80 -30.28 21.56
C PHE A 460 -28.25 -30.96 22.82
N GLU A 461 -27.28 -31.86 22.67
CA GLU A 461 -26.66 -32.55 23.80
C GLU A 461 -26.16 -31.54 24.86
N GLY A 462 -26.51 -31.78 26.12
CA GLY A 462 -26.18 -30.89 27.24
C GLY A 462 -27.12 -29.68 27.40
N MET A 463 -28.13 -29.51 26.55
CA MET A 463 -29.19 -28.52 26.74
C MET A 463 -30.44 -29.15 27.35
N ASN A 464 -31.03 -28.47 28.34
CA ASN A 464 -32.37 -28.82 28.82
C ASN A 464 -33.47 -28.23 27.92
N ASP A 465 -34.69 -28.78 28.03
CA ASP A 465 -35.85 -28.36 27.22
C ASP A 465 -36.18 -26.87 27.29
N ARG A 466 -35.84 -26.23 28.40
CA ARG A 466 -36.04 -24.78 28.57
C ARG A 466 -35.03 -24.00 27.74
N ALA A 467 -33.74 -24.29 27.89
CA ALA A 467 -32.67 -23.65 27.14
C ALA A 467 -32.79 -23.89 25.63
N ARG A 468 -33.35 -25.03 25.23
CA ARG A 468 -33.68 -25.33 23.83
C ARG A 468 -34.82 -24.44 23.32
N ARG A 469 -35.96 -24.39 24.03
CA ARG A 469 -37.07 -23.49 23.66
C ARG A 469 -36.66 -22.02 23.63
N ASP A 470 -35.83 -21.59 24.58
CA ASP A 470 -35.32 -20.21 24.64
C ASP A 470 -34.45 -19.91 23.41
N PHE A 471 -33.59 -20.85 23.00
CA PHE A 471 -32.79 -20.72 21.78
C PHE A 471 -33.65 -20.67 20.51
N ASP A 472 -34.59 -21.61 20.35
CA ASP A 472 -35.48 -21.65 19.18
C ASP A 472 -36.32 -20.37 19.08
N THR A 473 -36.83 -19.88 20.21
CA THR A 473 -37.56 -18.62 20.30
C THR A 473 -36.67 -17.43 19.88
N PHE A 474 -35.42 -17.42 20.32
CA PHE A 474 -34.48 -16.35 19.98
C PHE A 474 -34.13 -16.35 18.48
N VAL A 475 -33.87 -17.52 17.90
CA VAL A 475 -33.64 -17.68 16.46
C VAL A 475 -34.88 -17.21 15.68
N GLU A 476 -36.08 -17.63 16.08
CA GLU A 476 -37.32 -17.16 15.44
C GLU A 476 -37.49 -15.65 15.50
N GLN A 477 -37.19 -15.01 16.63
CA GLN A 477 -37.26 -13.55 16.77
C GLN A 477 -36.33 -12.86 15.78
N ILE A 478 -35.10 -13.36 15.61
CA ILE A 478 -34.11 -12.81 14.68
C ILE A 478 -34.56 -13.03 13.24
N LEU A 479 -35.03 -14.23 12.90
CA LEU A 479 -35.57 -14.51 11.56
C LEU A 479 -36.79 -13.64 11.23
N ARG A 480 -37.63 -13.30 12.22
CA ARG A 480 -38.73 -12.34 12.04
C ARG A 480 -38.21 -10.92 11.82
N ALA A 481 -37.19 -10.49 12.55
CA ALA A 481 -36.55 -9.19 12.36
C ALA A 481 -35.98 -9.04 10.93
N CYS A 482 -35.52 -10.13 10.31
CA CYS A 482 -35.03 -10.15 8.93
C CYS A 482 -36.14 -9.99 7.87
N ARG A 483 -37.38 -10.39 8.19
CA ARG A 483 -38.53 -10.36 7.27
C ARG A 483 -39.24 -9.01 7.27
N LEU A 484 -39.20 -8.31 8.38
CA LEU A 484 -39.82 -6.99 8.50
C LEU A 484 -38.93 -5.98 7.77
N LEU A 485 -39.49 -5.27 6.79
CA LEU A 485 -38.85 -4.02 6.37
C LEU A 485 -38.75 -3.15 7.63
N PRO A 486 -37.57 -2.61 7.97
CA PRO A 486 -37.45 -1.72 9.11
C PRO A 486 -38.47 -0.61 8.92
N HIS A 487 -39.51 -0.60 9.76
CA HIS A 487 -40.42 0.52 9.82
C HIS A 487 -39.55 1.70 10.23
N SER A 488 -39.63 2.78 9.45
CA SER A 488 -38.83 3.98 9.62
C SER A 488 -38.94 4.50 11.07
N GLY A 489 -38.01 4.13 11.96
CA GLY A 489 -38.03 4.64 13.34
C GLY A 489 -37.31 3.85 14.43
N ASP A 490 -37.12 2.52 14.35
CA ASP A 490 -36.67 1.75 15.53
C ASP A 490 -35.19 1.29 15.48
N THR A 491 -34.28 2.26 15.35
CA THR A 491 -32.83 2.01 15.45
C THR A 491 -32.41 1.43 16.80
N SER A 492 -33.13 1.79 17.87
CA SER A 492 -32.91 1.27 19.22
C SER A 492 -33.14 -0.23 19.30
N SER A 493 -34.22 -0.72 18.70
CA SER A 493 -34.52 -2.15 18.64
C SER A 493 -33.53 -2.91 17.77
N MET A 494 -33.16 -2.36 16.60
CA MET A 494 -32.16 -2.97 15.73
C MET A 494 -30.80 -3.17 16.43
N CYS A 495 -30.29 -2.11 17.06
CA CYS A 495 -29.06 -2.17 17.85
C CYS A 495 -29.22 -3.09 19.06
N GLY A 496 -30.42 -3.12 19.68
CA GLY A 496 -30.74 -4.00 20.80
C GLY A 496 -30.64 -5.48 20.45
N THR A 497 -31.26 -5.90 19.33
CA THR A 497 -31.18 -7.28 18.83
C THR A 497 -29.74 -7.65 18.47
N ALA A 498 -29.00 -6.77 17.80
CA ALA A 498 -27.59 -7.00 17.48
C ALA A 498 -26.71 -7.15 18.73
N TRP A 499 -26.93 -6.32 19.74
CA TRP A 499 -26.25 -6.41 21.03
C TRP A 499 -26.57 -7.73 21.76
N GLN A 500 -27.83 -8.17 21.72
CA GLN A 500 -28.24 -9.43 22.31
C GLN A 500 -27.54 -10.61 21.64
N VAL A 501 -27.52 -10.63 20.30
CA VAL A 501 -26.82 -11.68 19.53
C VAL A 501 -25.33 -11.71 19.85
N LEU A 502 -24.65 -10.56 19.86
CA LEU A 502 -23.21 -10.49 20.14
C LEU A 502 -22.84 -10.90 21.57
N ARG A 503 -23.75 -10.75 22.54
CA ARG A 503 -23.55 -11.19 23.93
C ARG A 503 -23.91 -12.65 24.17
N ASP A 504 -24.61 -13.28 23.25
CA ASP A 504 -25.02 -14.68 23.37
C ASP A 504 -23.82 -15.60 23.11
N GLY A 505 -23.60 -16.57 24.01
CA GLY A 505 -22.52 -17.56 23.86
C GLY A 505 -22.67 -18.47 22.63
N ARG A 506 -23.84 -18.47 21.99
CA ARG A 506 -24.18 -19.22 20.77
C ARG A 506 -24.40 -18.30 19.57
N CYS A 507 -23.88 -17.08 19.59
CA CYS A 507 -23.93 -16.12 18.48
C CYS A 507 -23.65 -16.77 17.12
N SER A 508 -22.57 -17.54 16.97
CA SER A 508 -22.23 -18.21 15.71
C SER A 508 -23.30 -19.18 15.22
N ASN A 509 -24.02 -19.86 16.12
CA ASN A 509 -25.10 -20.78 15.75
C ASN A 509 -26.33 -20.03 15.23
N VAL A 510 -26.67 -18.93 15.90
CA VAL A 510 -27.75 -18.03 15.50
C VAL A 510 -27.48 -17.45 14.11
N ILE A 511 -26.24 -17.01 13.86
CA ILE A 511 -25.82 -16.49 12.56
C ILE A 511 -25.82 -17.58 11.49
N ALA A 512 -25.34 -18.79 11.79
CA ALA A 512 -25.40 -19.91 10.86
C ALA A 512 -26.84 -20.25 10.44
N CYS A 513 -27.80 -20.21 11.39
CA CYS A 513 -29.22 -20.37 11.10
C CYS A 513 -29.75 -19.25 10.17
N LEU A 514 -29.36 -18.01 10.43
CA LEU A 514 -29.73 -16.87 9.60
C LEU A 514 -29.15 -16.98 8.18
N VAL A 515 -27.89 -17.39 8.04
CA VAL A 515 -27.24 -17.63 6.74
C VAL A 515 -27.98 -18.72 5.96
N ALA A 516 -28.25 -19.87 6.59
CA ALA A 516 -29.01 -20.93 5.94
C ALA A 516 -30.42 -20.49 5.56
N TYR A 517 -31.08 -19.69 6.40
CA TYR A 517 -32.39 -19.13 6.09
C TYR A 517 -32.33 -18.23 4.87
N ARG A 518 -31.36 -17.32 4.82
CA ARG A 518 -31.23 -16.41 3.69
C ARG A 518 -30.89 -17.15 2.40
N VAL A 519 -29.96 -18.10 2.44
CA VAL A 519 -29.63 -18.95 1.29
C VAL A 519 -30.88 -19.71 0.84
N SER A 520 -31.60 -20.38 1.74
CA SER A 520 -32.82 -21.11 1.39
C SER A 520 -33.89 -20.22 0.72
N SER A 521 -34.00 -18.97 1.18
CA SER A 521 -34.91 -17.97 0.60
C SER A 521 -34.48 -17.59 -0.82
N LEU A 522 -33.18 -17.37 -1.05
CA LEU A 522 -32.66 -17.11 -2.41
C LEU A 522 -32.91 -18.31 -3.33
N LEU A 523 -32.68 -19.54 -2.87
CA LEU A 523 -32.92 -20.74 -3.67
C LEU A 523 -34.41 -20.91 -4.01
N GLY A 524 -35.31 -20.69 -3.05
CA GLY A 524 -36.75 -20.88 -3.22
C GLY A 524 -37.44 -19.78 -4.03
N PHE A 525 -37.15 -18.50 -3.76
CA PHE A 525 -37.86 -17.37 -4.38
C PHE A 525 -37.25 -16.92 -5.71
N SER A 526 -35.93 -16.98 -5.86
CA SER A 526 -35.25 -16.47 -7.07
C SER A 526 -34.89 -17.56 -8.07
N GLY A 527 -35.08 -18.84 -7.73
CA GLY A 527 -34.67 -19.98 -8.54
C GLY A 527 -33.15 -20.10 -8.75
N LYS A 528 -32.36 -19.25 -8.10
CA LYS A 528 -30.89 -19.32 -8.13
C LYS A 528 -30.45 -20.62 -7.47
N SER A 529 -29.46 -21.28 -8.02
CA SER A 529 -28.76 -22.38 -7.37
C SER A 529 -27.66 -21.85 -6.44
N VAL A 530 -27.12 -22.70 -5.57
CA VAL A 530 -25.93 -22.35 -4.77
C VAL A 530 -24.74 -22.00 -5.69
N ASN A 531 -24.64 -22.66 -6.84
CA ASN A 531 -23.60 -22.38 -7.83
C ASN A 531 -23.70 -20.95 -8.36
N ASP A 532 -24.91 -20.45 -8.61
CA ASP A 532 -25.11 -19.06 -9.08
C ASP A 532 -24.64 -18.03 -8.05
N LEU A 533 -24.84 -18.31 -6.76
CA LEU A 533 -24.37 -17.44 -5.66
C LEU A 533 -22.85 -17.45 -5.48
N CYS A 534 -22.17 -18.50 -5.98
CA CYS A 534 -20.71 -18.64 -5.95
C CYS A 534 -20.03 -17.93 -7.14
N ILE A 535 -20.77 -17.41 -8.12
CA ILE A 535 -20.20 -16.76 -9.28
C ILE A 535 -19.76 -15.33 -8.89
N PRO A 536 -18.51 -14.92 -9.20
CA PRO A 536 -18.05 -13.56 -8.89
C PRO A 536 -18.97 -12.45 -9.43
N ALA A 537 -19.55 -12.64 -10.62
CA ALA A 537 -20.48 -11.68 -11.21
C ALA A 537 -21.76 -11.49 -10.37
N ALA A 538 -22.35 -12.56 -9.85
CA ALA A 538 -23.51 -12.48 -8.97
C ALA A 538 -23.18 -11.75 -7.67
N SER A 539 -22.00 -12.02 -7.09
CA SER A 539 -21.51 -11.30 -5.91
C SER A 539 -21.35 -9.80 -6.16
N ASP A 540 -20.83 -9.40 -7.33
CA ASP A 540 -20.71 -7.99 -7.67
C ASP A 540 -22.06 -7.30 -7.74
N GLU A 541 -23.06 -7.94 -8.39
CA GLU A 541 -24.41 -7.40 -8.49
C GLU A 541 -25.02 -7.15 -7.12
N PHE A 542 -24.98 -8.12 -6.20
CA PHE A 542 -25.54 -7.95 -4.86
C PHE A 542 -24.86 -6.82 -4.08
N ILE A 543 -23.54 -6.68 -4.18
CA ILE A 543 -22.80 -5.61 -3.52
C ILE A 543 -23.16 -4.24 -4.11
N ILE A 544 -23.22 -4.15 -5.45
CA ILE A 544 -23.58 -2.92 -6.15
C ILE A 544 -25.01 -2.50 -5.82
N ASP A 545 -25.95 -3.44 -5.84
CA ASP A 545 -27.35 -3.20 -5.49
C ASP A 545 -27.50 -2.72 -4.04
N HIS A 546 -26.75 -3.30 -3.11
CA HIS A 546 -26.73 -2.84 -1.72
C HIS A 546 -26.19 -1.40 -1.60
N ILE A 547 -25.05 -1.10 -2.23
CA ILE A 547 -24.48 0.27 -2.20
C ILE A 547 -25.44 1.27 -2.85
N LYS A 548 -26.09 0.88 -3.96
CA LYS A 548 -27.10 1.71 -4.62
C LYS A 548 -28.31 1.95 -3.73
N ALA A 549 -28.83 0.92 -3.06
CA ALA A 549 -29.94 1.06 -2.12
C ALA A 549 -29.59 1.92 -0.89
N ASN A 550 -28.32 1.91 -0.47
CA ASN A 550 -27.80 2.78 0.59
C ASN A 550 -27.52 4.23 0.16
N SER A 551 -27.56 4.53 -1.15
CA SER A 551 -27.30 5.89 -1.66
C SER A 551 -28.49 6.85 -1.51
N ALA A 552 -29.69 6.34 -1.20
CA ALA A 552 -30.83 7.14 -0.80
C ALA A 552 -30.67 7.58 0.67
N PRO A 553 -30.91 8.87 1.03
CA PRO A 553 -30.86 9.31 2.42
C PRO A 553 -31.91 8.53 3.21
N ARG A 554 -31.47 7.56 4.00
CA ARG A 554 -32.34 6.95 5.01
C ARG A 554 -32.57 8.01 6.06
N SER A 555 -33.82 8.43 6.24
CA SER A 555 -34.26 9.30 7.34
C SER A 555 -34.06 8.67 8.74
N CYS A 556 -33.44 7.48 8.83
CA CYS A 556 -33.55 6.56 9.97
C CYS A 556 -32.24 5.91 10.41
N ALA A 557 -31.06 6.49 10.13
CA ALA A 557 -29.86 6.10 10.86
C ALA A 557 -28.99 7.35 11.01
N PRO A 558 -28.69 7.81 12.23
CA PRO A 558 -27.74 8.90 12.37
C PRO A 558 -26.44 8.45 11.70
N GLU A 559 -26.02 9.19 10.66
CA GLU A 559 -24.84 9.00 9.80
C GLU A 559 -23.49 9.02 10.58
N ARG A 560 -23.50 8.76 11.90
CA ARG A 560 -22.47 9.09 12.88
C ARG A 560 -21.89 7.94 13.68
N TRP A 561 -22.32 6.69 13.50
CA TRP A 561 -21.93 5.66 14.48
C TRP A 561 -20.90 4.63 14.02
N ILE A 562 -20.65 4.45 12.72
CA ILE A 562 -19.81 3.32 12.27
C ILE A 562 -18.89 3.67 11.13
N GLU A 563 -17.60 3.53 11.42
CA GLU A 563 -16.53 3.89 10.53
C GLU A 563 -15.67 2.65 10.33
N LEU A 564 -15.88 1.96 9.21
CA LEU A 564 -14.85 1.09 8.68
C LEU A 564 -13.69 2.01 8.30
N GLU A 565 -12.60 1.93 9.06
CA GLU A 565 -11.45 2.81 8.87
C GLU A 565 -10.24 2.02 8.39
N LEU A 566 -9.42 2.65 7.56
CA LEU A 566 -8.12 2.10 7.19
C LEU A 566 -7.17 2.18 8.38
N ALA A 567 -6.34 1.15 8.54
CA ALA A 567 -5.24 1.19 9.49
C ALA A 567 -4.27 2.32 9.09
N ASP A 568 -3.73 3.02 10.08
CA ASP A 568 -2.87 4.18 9.83
C ASP A 568 -1.54 3.78 9.17
N LYS A 569 -1.09 2.54 9.36
CA LYS A 569 0.12 2.01 8.71
C LYS A 569 -0.26 1.06 7.58
N GLN A 570 0.23 1.32 6.38
CA GLN A 570 -0.03 0.52 5.18
C GLN A 570 1.27 0.17 4.46
N GLU A 571 1.29 -1.01 3.82
CA GLU A 571 2.25 -1.31 2.77
C GLU A 571 1.74 -0.75 1.44
N LEU A 572 2.52 0.13 0.81
CA LEU A 572 2.11 0.82 -0.41
C LEU A 572 3.22 0.81 -1.46
N GLU A 573 2.82 0.59 -2.71
CA GLU A 573 3.69 0.71 -3.87
C GLU A 573 4.06 2.17 -4.13
N ILE A 574 5.34 2.40 -4.40
CA ILE A 574 5.89 3.63 -4.93
C ILE A 574 5.81 3.53 -6.46
N SER A 575 4.62 3.70 -7.04
CA SER A 575 4.38 3.60 -8.48
C SER A 575 4.19 4.94 -9.18
N SER A 576 3.81 6.00 -8.47
CA SER A 576 3.55 7.32 -9.04
C SER A 576 3.89 8.44 -8.07
N ASP A 577 3.75 9.69 -8.49
CA ASP A 577 4.01 10.89 -7.67
C ASP A 577 5.43 10.94 -7.08
N THR A 578 6.40 10.40 -7.82
CA THR A 578 7.81 10.45 -7.42
C THR A 578 8.56 11.56 -8.13
N SER A 579 9.58 12.11 -7.47
CA SER A 579 10.56 12.97 -8.14
C SER A 579 11.95 12.35 -8.03
N THR A 580 12.62 12.23 -9.18
CA THR A 580 13.94 11.60 -9.26
C THR A 580 15.02 12.67 -9.38
N LYS A 581 16.10 12.52 -8.61
CA LYS A 581 17.30 13.35 -8.73
C LYS A 581 18.53 12.48 -8.75
N VAL A 582 19.45 12.77 -9.67
CA VAL A 582 20.80 12.16 -9.69
C VAL A 582 21.73 13.09 -8.91
N TYR A 583 22.46 12.52 -7.97
CA TYR A 583 23.49 13.21 -7.20
C TYR A 583 24.84 12.60 -7.52
N GLU A 584 25.85 13.46 -7.67
CA GLU A 584 27.23 13.07 -7.89
C GLU A 584 28.06 13.45 -6.67
N PHE A 585 28.95 12.53 -6.26
CA PHE A 585 29.80 12.68 -5.11
C PHE A 585 31.25 12.35 -5.48
N PRO A 586 32.25 13.06 -4.92
CA PRO A 586 33.62 12.60 -5.00
C PRO A 586 33.75 11.23 -4.33
N GLY A 587 34.37 10.27 -5.01
CA GLY A 587 34.72 8.97 -4.42
C GLY A 587 35.70 9.19 -3.27
N PHE A 588 35.33 8.75 -2.07
CA PHE A 588 36.28 8.62 -0.99
C PHE A 588 36.74 7.17 -0.94
N VAL A 589 38.03 6.95 -1.17
CA VAL A 589 38.71 5.73 -0.73
C VAL A 589 38.74 5.81 0.80
N TYR A 590 37.83 5.12 1.46
CA TYR A 590 38.02 4.84 2.88
C TYR A 590 39.31 4.01 2.99
N PRO A 591 40.24 4.32 3.93
CA PRO A 591 41.20 3.30 4.33
C PRO A 591 40.39 2.07 4.77
N PRO A 592 40.86 0.84 4.51
CA PRO A 592 40.11 -0.37 4.83
C PRO A 592 39.62 -0.25 6.27
N ALA A 593 38.30 -0.32 6.44
CA ALA A 593 37.71 -0.37 7.76
C ALA A 593 38.37 -1.57 8.45
N SER A 594 39.08 -1.34 9.54
CA SER A 594 39.48 -2.42 10.44
C SER A 594 38.23 -3.26 10.70
N ASP A 595 38.37 -4.59 10.66
CA ASP A 595 37.34 -5.62 10.77
C ASP A 595 36.55 -5.62 12.10
N THR A 596 36.13 -4.47 12.58
CA THR A 596 35.06 -4.32 13.57
C THR A 596 33.77 -4.09 12.81
N SER A 597 33.37 -5.16 12.12
CA SER A 597 31.97 -5.43 11.81
C SER A 597 31.15 -5.27 13.09
N LEU A 598 30.30 -4.24 13.14
CA LEU A 598 29.16 -4.20 14.06
C LEU A 598 27.99 -5.06 13.54
N ASP A 599 28.20 -5.80 12.45
CA ASP A 599 27.37 -6.95 12.03
C ASP A 599 27.87 -8.22 12.74
N SER A 600 27.92 -8.20 14.07
CA SER A 600 27.84 -9.45 14.84
C SER A 600 26.37 -9.72 15.16
N SER A 601 25.92 -10.93 14.84
CA SER A 601 24.60 -11.47 15.14
C SER A 601 24.27 -11.53 16.65
N GLU A 602 25.17 -11.08 17.53
CA GLU A 602 25.02 -11.14 18.99
C GLU A 602 24.40 -9.87 19.61
N VAL A 603 24.34 -8.74 18.90
CA VAL A 603 23.69 -7.53 19.45
C VAL A 603 22.17 -7.48 19.14
N ALA A 604 21.70 -8.28 18.17
CA ALA A 604 20.27 -8.50 17.94
C ALA A 604 19.63 -9.42 19.00
N ALA A 605 20.41 -10.10 19.84
CA ALA A 605 19.93 -11.02 20.87
C ALA A 605 19.61 -10.35 22.23
N VAL A 606 20.08 -9.12 22.50
CA VAL A 606 19.95 -8.50 23.84
C VAL A 606 18.75 -7.54 23.98
N ARG A 607 17.77 -7.59 23.07
CA ARG A 607 16.47 -6.89 23.27
C ARG A 607 15.24 -7.74 23.02
N ALA A 608 15.42 -9.06 22.99
CA ALA A 608 14.36 -10.05 22.98
C ALA A 608 14.34 -10.89 24.26
N GLU A 609 14.56 -10.29 25.44
CA GLU A 609 14.25 -10.91 26.73
C GLU A 609 13.52 -9.92 27.63
N SER A 610 12.18 -9.95 27.54
CA SER A 610 11.23 -9.64 28.61
C SER A 610 9.81 -9.86 28.10
N ARG A 611 9.51 -11.12 27.75
CA ARG A 611 8.15 -11.66 27.82
C ARG A 611 8.26 -12.95 28.59
N THR A 612 7.99 -12.85 29.88
CA THR A 612 7.82 -13.95 30.82
C THR A 612 6.81 -14.96 30.29
N THR A 613 7.29 -16.07 29.75
CA THR A 613 6.56 -17.33 29.70
C THR A 613 6.57 -17.96 31.09
N ARG A 614 5.44 -17.92 31.80
CA ARG A 614 5.13 -18.96 32.80
C ARG A 614 4.41 -20.08 32.07
N LEU A 615 5.14 -21.12 31.72
CA LEU A 615 4.61 -22.48 31.57
C LEU A 615 4.98 -23.21 32.85
N ALA A 616 3.98 -23.61 33.64
CA ALA A 616 4.15 -24.66 34.63
C ALA A 616 3.81 -25.98 33.93
N THR A 617 4.86 -26.75 33.67
CA THR A 617 4.89 -28.16 33.31
C THR A 617 4.00 -29.00 34.21
N GLY A 618 3.20 -29.86 33.61
CA GLY A 618 2.71 -31.07 34.25
C GLY A 618 3.89 -31.96 34.65
N ALA A 619 3.83 -32.46 35.88
CA ALA A 619 4.69 -33.53 36.35
C ALA A 619 4.19 -34.88 35.82
N VAL A 620 5.11 -35.73 35.36
CA VAL A 620 4.89 -37.18 35.27
C VAL A 620 6.14 -37.89 35.77
N SER A 621 6.02 -38.60 36.90
CA SER A 621 6.44 -40.00 37.11
C SER A 621 6.63 -40.32 38.61
N MET A 622 5.60 -40.91 39.21
CA MET A 622 5.58 -42.31 39.68
C MET A 622 4.16 -42.83 39.56
#